data_AF-A0AAW4KLH1-F1
#
_entry.id   AF-A0AAW4KLH1-F1
#
_cell.length_a   1.000
_cell.length_b   1.000
_cell.length_c   1.000
_cell.angle_alpha   90.00
_cell.angle_beta   90.00
_cell.angle_gamma   90.00
#
_symmetry.space_group_name_H-M   'P 1'
#
loop_
_entity.id
_entity.type
_entity.pdbx_description
1 polymer ?
#
loop_
_entity_poly.entity_id
_entity_poly.type
_entity_poly.pdbx_seq_one_letter_code
_entity_poly.pdbx_strand_id
1 'polypeptide(L)'
;LRAPDIGTVKCIRADLVIEARISQEVWNDRGTHAGTNFSAWSISPPPPMPAEVFFSTGTFIGHDQYQAPSPVMPTYALRTHLSIEPPTEPSHA
;
A
#
# COMPACT_ATOMS: atom_id res chain seq x y z
N LEU A 1 22.25 3.59 -12.47
CA LEU A 1 21.33 3.04 -11.44
C LEU A 1 21.31 1.52 -11.57
N ARG A 2 21.33 0.79 -10.46
CA ARG A 2 21.19 -0.69 -10.47
C ARG A 2 19.69 -1.01 -10.40
N ALA A 3 19.19 -1.82 -11.31
CA ALA A 3 17.81 -2.29 -11.25
C ALA A 3 17.58 -3.10 -9.95
N PRO A 4 16.39 -3.02 -9.34
CA PRO A 4 16.04 -3.88 -8.21
C PRO A 4 16.21 -5.35 -8.58
N ASP A 5 16.67 -6.16 -7.64
CA ASP A 5 16.72 -7.61 -7.83
C ASP A 5 15.29 -8.16 -7.82
N ILE A 6 14.79 -8.55 -8.99
CA ILE A 6 13.45 -9.11 -9.16
C ILE A 6 13.25 -10.42 -8.38
N GLY A 7 14.34 -11.09 -8.00
CA GLY A 7 14.29 -12.24 -7.09
C GLY A 7 13.72 -11.88 -5.72
N THR A 8 13.90 -10.62 -5.28
CA THR A 8 13.42 -10.11 -3.98
C THR A 8 12.03 -9.47 -4.04
N VAL A 9 11.48 -9.27 -5.24
CA VAL A 9 10.15 -8.67 -5.45
C VAL A 9 9.17 -9.78 -5.85
N LYS A 10 7.97 -9.76 -5.29
CA LYS A 10 6.90 -10.72 -5.58
C LYS A 10 5.56 -10.00 -5.70
N CYS A 11 4.76 -10.39 -6.68
CA CYS A 11 3.37 -9.98 -6.75
C CYS A 11 2.56 -10.75 -5.71
N ILE A 12 1.60 -10.07 -5.09
CA ILE A 12 0.65 -10.67 -4.16
C ILE A 12 -0.56 -11.15 -4.95
N ARG A 13 -1.14 -12.28 -4.56
CA ARG A 13 -2.36 -12.79 -5.19
C ARG A 13 -3.53 -11.82 -4.99
N ALA A 14 -4.42 -11.76 -5.99
CA ALA A 14 -5.57 -10.85 -5.99
C ALA A 14 -6.54 -11.07 -4.80
N ASP A 15 -6.62 -12.28 -4.26
CA ASP A 15 -7.49 -12.61 -3.12
C ASP A 15 -6.88 -12.27 -1.75
N LEU A 16 -5.59 -11.93 -1.72
CA LEU A 16 -4.86 -11.51 -0.52
C LEU A 16 -4.72 -9.99 -0.41
N VAL A 17 -5.36 -9.23 -1.30
CA VAL A 17 -5.31 -7.77 -1.31
C VAL A 17 -6.70 -7.16 -1.22
N ILE A 18 -6.75 -5.90 -0.83
CA ILE A 18 -7.94 -5.06 -0.90
C ILE A 18 -7.64 -3.83 -1.76
N GLU A 19 -8.64 -3.36 -2.51
CA GLU A 19 -8.53 -2.11 -3.25
C GLU A 19 -8.23 -0.94 -2.30
N ALA A 20 -7.27 -0.11 -2.70
CA ALA A 20 -6.89 1.10 -2.02
C ALA A 20 -7.07 2.29 -2.97
N ARG A 21 -7.15 3.49 -2.39
CA ARG A 21 -7.16 4.75 -3.16
C ARG A 21 -5.82 5.45 -3.06
N ILE A 22 -5.49 6.20 -4.10
CA ILE A 22 -4.39 7.17 -4.07
C ILE A 22 -4.70 8.22 -2.99
N SER A 23 -3.68 8.60 -2.22
CA SER A 23 -3.77 9.56 -1.13
C SER A 23 -2.81 10.73 -1.37
N GLN A 24 -1.91 11.02 -0.42
CA GLN A 24 -1.03 12.18 -0.44
C GLN A 24 0.24 11.92 -1.24
N GLU A 25 0.78 12.97 -1.86
CA GLU A 25 2.13 12.96 -2.41
C GLU A 25 3.14 12.73 -1.28
N VAL A 26 4.04 11.78 -1.49
CA VAL A 26 5.14 11.45 -0.58
C VAL A 26 6.39 12.24 -0.96
N TRP A 27 6.66 12.34 -2.26
CA TRP A 27 7.86 12.99 -2.80
C TRP A 27 7.72 13.25 -4.31
N ASN A 28 8.48 14.21 -4.84
CA ASN A 28 8.65 14.42 -6.28
C ASN A 28 10.06 14.90 -6.63
N ASP A 29 10.47 14.75 -7.88
CA ASP A 29 11.80 15.09 -8.39
C ASP A 29 11.94 16.54 -8.90
N ARG A 30 11.02 17.43 -8.54
CA ARG A 30 11.07 18.83 -8.95
C ARG A 30 12.37 19.49 -8.50
N GLY A 31 13.02 20.18 -9.43
CA GLY A 31 14.29 20.88 -9.18
C GLY A 31 15.53 20.04 -9.47
N THR A 32 15.38 18.76 -9.85
CA THR A 32 16.52 17.92 -10.27
C THR A 32 17.03 18.27 -11.68
N HIS A 33 16.25 19.01 -12.47
CA HIS A 33 16.52 19.28 -13.89
C HIS A 33 16.62 18.02 -14.77
N ALA A 34 16.03 16.91 -14.31
CA ALA A 34 15.89 15.71 -15.13
C ALA A 34 15.00 16.00 -16.36
N GLY A 35 15.24 15.29 -17.46
CA GLY A 35 14.42 15.37 -18.68
C GLY A 35 13.07 14.66 -18.58
N THR A 36 12.78 14.03 -17.44
CA THR A 36 11.55 13.32 -17.11
C THR A 36 11.10 13.76 -15.73
N ASN A 37 9.80 13.63 -15.43
CA ASN A 37 9.28 13.89 -14.10
C ASN A 37 8.97 12.58 -13.38
N PHE A 38 9.02 12.62 -12.05
CA PHE A 38 8.58 11.57 -11.16
C PHE A 38 7.92 12.15 -9.90
N SER A 39 6.78 11.60 -9.53
CA SER A 39 6.17 11.80 -8.21
C SER A 39 5.75 10.46 -7.60
N ALA A 40 5.86 10.35 -6.28
CA ALA A 40 5.45 9.20 -5.49
C ALA A 40 4.21 9.55 -4.68
N TRP A 41 3.17 8.72 -4.75
CA TRP A 41 1.90 8.94 -4.07
C TRP A 41 1.55 7.76 -3.16
N SER A 42 1.25 8.04 -1.91
CA SER A 42 0.82 7.04 -0.94
C SER A 42 -0.54 6.44 -1.32
N ILE A 43 -0.82 5.25 -0.79
CA ILE A 43 -2.12 4.59 -0.94
C ILE A 43 -2.80 4.40 0.42
N SER A 44 -4.13 4.52 0.44
CA SER A 44 -4.96 4.37 1.62
C SER A 44 -6.00 3.29 1.36
N PRO A 45 -5.97 2.15 2.07
CA PRO A 45 -7.09 1.21 2.05
C PRO A 45 -8.33 1.83 2.73
N PRO A 46 -9.52 1.26 2.52
CA PRO A 46 -10.70 1.59 3.31
C PRO A 46 -10.52 1.17 4.78
N PRO A 47 -11.38 1.64 5.70
CA PRO A 47 -11.38 1.14 7.08
C PRO A 47 -11.59 -0.38 7.14
N PRO A 48 -10.83 -1.12 7.97
CA PRO A 48 -10.99 -2.57 8.12
C PRO A 48 -12.28 -2.94 8.87
N MET A 49 -12.85 -4.10 8.56
CA MET A 49 -13.88 -4.73 9.41
C MET A 49 -13.25 -5.33 10.68
N PRO A 50 -14.05 -5.71 11.70
CA PRO A 50 -13.52 -6.46 12.84
C PRO A 50 -12.72 -7.70 12.40
N ALA A 51 -11.59 -7.94 13.06
CA ALA A 51 -10.62 -9.00 12.74
C ALA A 51 -9.88 -8.85 11.39
N GLU A 52 -9.93 -7.68 10.73
CA GLU A 52 -9.13 -7.38 9.55
C GLU A 52 -8.00 -6.39 9.84
N VAL A 53 -6.89 -6.54 9.11
CA VAL A 53 -5.81 -5.55 9.06
C VAL A 53 -5.38 -5.38 7.61
N PHE A 54 -5.25 -4.14 7.18
CA PHE A 54 -4.74 -3.78 5.87
C PHE A 54 -3.38 -3.09 6.01
N PHE A 55 -2.37 -3.59 5.29
CA PHE A 55 -1.02 -3.01 5.29
C PHE A 55 -0.79 -2.20 4.02
N SER A 56 -0.58 -0.89 4.18
CA SER A 56 -0.13 0.02 3.11
C SER A 56 1.04 0.92 3.51
N THR A 57 1.53 0.83 4.76
CA THR A 57 2.64 1.66 5.25
C THR A 57 3.89 1.47 4.40
N GLY A 58 4.50 2.58 3.97
CA GLY A 58 5.73 2.54 3.16
C GLY A 58 5.52 2.15 1.69
N THR A 59 4.27 1.96 1.24
CA THR A 59 3.95 1.69 -0.17
C THR A 59 3.48 2.95 -0.87
N PHE A 60 3.82 3.07 -2.16
CA PHE A 60 3.42 4.19 -3.01
C PHE A 60 3.30 3.73 -4.47
N ILE A 61 2.60 4.53 -5.27
CA ILE A 61 2.66 4.45 -6.73
C ILE A 61 3.56 5.55 -7.29
N GLY A 62 4.28 5.24 -8.36
CA GLY A 62 5.04 6.23 -9.13
C GLY A 62 4.18 6.81 -10.25
N HIS A 63 4.35 8.10 -10.53
CA HIS A 63 3.68 8.81 -11.62
C HIS A 63 4.67 9.69 -12.36
N ASP A 64 4.52 9.79 -13.68
CA ASP A 64 5.42 10.52 -14.57
C ASP A 64 5.02 12.01 -14.73
N GLN A 65 4.11 12.49 -13.91
CA GLN A 65 3.69 13.89 -13.82
C GLN A 65 3.73 14.34 -12.36
N TYR A 66 3.69 15.66 -12.14
CA TYR A 66 3.61 16.24 -10.79
C TYR A 66 2.18 16.36 -10.26
N GLN A 67 1.17 16.19 -11.11
CA GLN A 67 -0.22 16.19 -10.67
C GLN A 67 -0.59 14.82 -10.09
N ALA A 68 -1.60 14.80 -9.22
CA ALA A 68 -2.15 13.57 -8.70
C ALA A 68 -2.55 12.62 -9.85
N PRO A 69 -2.22 11.33 -9.77
CA PRO A 69 -2.65 10.36 -10.76
C PRO A 69 -4.17 10.21 -10.75
N SER A 70 -4.71 9.68 -11.85
CA SER A 70 -6.15 9.45 -11.98
C SER A 70 -6.67 8.56 -10.84
N PRO A 71 -7.79 8.91 -10.19
CA PRO A 71 -8.38 8.09 -9.13
C PRO A 71 -8.80 6.69 -9.57
N VAL A 72 -8.98 6.45 -10.88
CA VAL A 72 -9.33 5.12 -11.43
C VAL A 72 -8.11 4.21 -11.63
N MET A 73 -6.90 4.69 -11.36
CA MET A 73 -5.72 3.84 -11.38
C MET A 73 -5.80 2.82 -10.23
N PRO A 74 -5.77 1.50 -10.51
CA PRO A 74 -5.95 0.49 -9.48
C PRO A 74 -4.75 0.48 -8.54
N THR A 75 -5.01 0.53 -7.23
CA THR A 75 -4.00 0.35 -6.18
C THR A 75 -4.49 -0.62 -5.13
N TYR A 76 -3.57 -1.29 -4.44
CA TYR A 76 -3.91 -2.41 -3.56
C TYR A 76 -3.10 -2.38 -2.27
N ALA A 77 -3.75 -2.64 -1.15
CA ALA A 77 -3.11 -2.90 0.14
C ALA A 77 -3.17 -4.40 0.46
N LEU A 78 -2.17 -4.91 1.18
CA LEU A 78 -2.18 -6.31 1.63
C LEU A 78 -3.26 -6.49 2.69
N ARG A 79 -4.13 -7.48 2.51
CA ARG A 79 -5.18 -7.85 3.47
C ARG A 79 -4.73 -9.02 4.31
N THR A 80 -4.95 -8.92 5.61
CA THR A 80 -4.67 -9.99 6.57
C THR A 80 -5.82 -10.13 7.57
N HIS A 81 -5.95 -11.31 8.14
CA HIS A 81 -6.92 -11.59 9.19
C HIS A 81 -6.19 -11.82 10.51
N LEU A 82 -6.66 -11.19 11.57
CA LEU A 82 -6.21 -11.45 12.93
C LEU A 82 -7.04 -12.60 13.51
N SER A 83 -6.37 -13.65 13.96
CA SER A 83 -7.01 -14.64 14.84
C SER A 83 -7.27 -13.99 16.18
N ILE A 84 -8.53 -13.79 16.53
CA ILE A 84 -8.93 -13.36 17.87
C ILE A 84 -9.08 -14.64 18.70
N GLU A 85 -8.14 -14.92 19.60
CA GLU A 85 -8.35 -15.97 20.60
C GLU A 85 -9.52 -15.56 21.50
N PRO A 86 -10.49 -16.44 21.76
CA PRO A 86 -11.52 -16.16 22.74
C PRO A 86 -10.85 -15.91 24.11
N PRO A 87 -11.42 -15.05 24.97
CA PRO A 87 -10.92 -14.87 26.32
C PRO A 87 -10.81 -16.25 26.99
N THR A 88 -9.65 -16.55 27.58
CA THR A 88 -9.50 -17.76 28.39
C THR A 88 -10.55 -17.71 29.49
N GLU A 89 -11.48 -18.67 29.53
CA GLU A 89 -12.45 -18.75 30.63
C GLU A 89 -11.68 -18.77 31.96
N PRO A 90 -12.07 -17.95 32.95
CA PRO A 90 -11.43 -17.99 34.25
C PRO A 90 -11.63 -19.38 34.85
N SER A 91 -10.52 -20.03 35.23
CA SER A 91 -10.54 -21.27 36.00
C SER A 91 -11.30 -21.03 37.29
N HIS A 92 -12.55 -21.49 37.39
CA HIS A 92 -13.25 -21.60 38.66
C HIS A 92 -12.54 -22.68 39.49
N ALA A 93 -11.71 -22.23 40.45
CA ALA A 93 -11.16 -23.05 41.52
C ALA A 93 -11.94 -22.81 42.81
#